data_AF-A0A5Q4ZKM7-F1
#
_entry.id   AF-A0A5Q4ZKM7-F1
#
_cell.length_a   1.000
_cell.length_b   1.000
_cell.length_c   1.000
_cell.angle_alpha   90.00
_cell.angle_beta   90.00
_cell.angle_gamma   90.00
#
_symmetry.space_group_name_H-M   'P 1'
#
loop_
_entity.id
_entity.type
_entity.pdbx_description
1 polymer ?
#
loop_
_entity_poly.entity_id
_entity_poly.type
_entity_poly.pdbx_seq_one_letter_code
_entity_poly.pdbx_strand_id
1 'polypeptide(L)'
;MYESDWLLREADDGSFLAGHRDIAGVYFAHGNSNLDVDGLVTNAAATAYVLTRTGKLNLDAYSGGAYWTHYGPTGWYVDAAFQGTSYQGEATTQSARLPTTGNGFVTSVEAGYPVPLPLGPGFVLEPQIQVIDDVQRG
;
A
#
# COMPACT_ATOMS: atom_id res chain seq x y z
N MET A 1 2.99 10.68 -10.76
CA MET A 1 1.98 9.96 -9.97
C MET A 1 1.18 11.01 -9.24
N TYR A 2 -0.14 10.99 -9.39
CA TYR A 2 -1.06 11.83 -8.63
C TYR A 2 -2.04 10.91 -7.92
N GLU A 3 -2.24 11.13 -6.63
CA GLU A 3 -3.09 10.32 -5.76
C GLU A 3 -4.03 11.24 -4.98
N SER A 4 -5.30 10.88 -4.93
CA SER A 4 -6.31 11.55 -4.11
C SER A 4 -6.95 10.52 -3.21
N ASP A 5 -6.81 10.71 -1.90
CA ASP A 5 -7.33 9.81 -0.87
C ASP A 5 -8.50 10.47 -0.13
N TRP A 6 -9.53 9.68 0.17
CA TRP A 6 -10.72 10.12 0.87
C TRP A 6 -11.05 9.15 2.01
N LEU A 7 -10.94 9.62 3.25
CA LEU A 7 -11.43 8.90 4.42
C LEU A 7 -12.96 8.89 4.38
N LEU A 8 -13.57 7.72 4.24
CA LEU A 8 -15.02 7.60 4.06
C LEU A 8 -15.76 7.46 5.39
N ARG A 9 -15.18 6.76 6.38
CA ARG A 9 -15.79 6.58 7.69
C ARG A 9 -14.80 6.02 8.71
N GLU A 10 -14.81 6.58 9.90
CA GLU A 10 -14.12 6.08 11.10
C GLU A 10 -15.18 5.73 12.15
N ALA A 11 -14.97 4.62 12.86
CA ALA A 11 -15.78 4.17 13.97
C ALA A 11 -14.85 3.92 15.16
N ASP A 12 -15.06 4.70 16.21
CA ASP A 12 -14.48 4.47 17.54
C ASP A 12 -15.53 3.74 18.37
N ASP A 13 -15.36 2.42 18.59
CA ASP A 13 -16.16 1.70 19.57
C ASP A 13 -15.35 1.40 20.83
N GLY A 14 -15.86 1.89 21.97
CA GLY A 14 -15.37 1.51 23.28
C GLY A 14 -15.64 0.03 23.52
N SER A 15 -14.60 -0.72 23.84
CA SER A 15 -14.63 -2.19 23.96
C SER A 15 -15.43 -2.72 25.18
N PHE A 16 -15.78 -4.02 25.12
CA PHE A 16 -16.51 -4.76 26.16
C PHE A 16 -15.72 -5.01 27.46
N LEU A 17 -14.43 -4.66 27.51
CA LEU A 17 -13.52 -4.90 28.64
C LEU A 17 -12.80 -3.61 29.04
N ALA A 18 -12.77 -3.32 30.33
CA ALA A 18 -12.18 -2.07 30.84
C ALA A 18 -10.71 -1.91 30.41
N GLY A 19 -10.39 -0.75 29.84
CA GLY A 19 -9.03 -0.39 29.43
C GLY A 19 -8.65 -0.79 28.00
N HIS A 20 -9.54 -1.41 27.23
CA HIS A 20 -9.31 -1.69 25.81
C HIS A 20 -9.99 -0.61 24.93
N ARG A 21 -9.37 -0.27 23.80
CA ARG A 21 -9.91 0.69 22.82
C ARG A 21 -9.70 0.17 21.41
N ASP A 22 -10.72 0.29 20.58
CA ASP A 22 -10.67 -0.08 19.17
C ASP A 22 -10.89 1.17 18.31
N ILE A 23 -10.17 1.24 17.18
CA ILE A 23 -10.33 2.25 16.14
C ILE A 23 -10.44 1.48 14.83
N ALA A 24 -11.49 1.71 14.05
CA ALA A 24 -11.64 1.08 12.73
C ALA A 24 -12.16 2.07 11.71
N GLY A 25 -11.78 1.87 10.45
CA GLY A 25 -12.24 2.74 9.38
C GLY A 25 -12.17 2.11 8.00
N VAL A 26 -12.77 2.80 7.04
CA VAL A 26 -12.72 2.46 5.62
C VAL A 26 -12.36 3.68 4.78
N TYR A 27 -11.67 3.43 3.68
CA TYR A 27 -11.19 4.48 2.78
C TYR A 27 -11.33 4.06 1.31
N PHE A 28 -11.27 5.07 0.45
CA PHE A 28 -11.22 4.91 -1.00
C PHE A 28 -10.19 5.86 -1.58
N ALA A 29 -9.36 5.34 -2.48
CA ALA A 29 -8.32 6.10 -3.14
C ALA A 29 -8.38 5.91 -4.65
N HIS A 30 -8.00 6.96 -5.38
CA HIS A 30 -7.78 6.91 -6.81
C HIS A 30 -6.37 7.42 -7.12
N GLY A 31 -5.64 6.68 -7.94
CA GLY A 31 -4.29 7.03 -8.37
C GLY A 31 -4.10 6.83 -9.86
N ASN A 32 -3.30 7.71 -10.48
CA ASN A 32 -2.84 7.54 -11.84
C ASN A 32 -1.30 7.43 -11.89
N SER A 33 -0.83 6.41 -12.61
CA SER A 33 0.58 6.12 -12.83
C SER A 33 0.92 6.12 -14.32
N ASN A 34 1.79 7.04 -14.70
CA ASN A 34 2.35 7.12 -16.04
C ASN A 34 3.84 6.78 -15.98
N LEU A 35 4.18 5.59 -16.45
CA LEU A 35 5.50 4.98 -16.38
C LEU A 35 6.09 4.89 -17.78
N ASP A 36 7.35 5.24 -17.90
CA ASP A 36 8.10 5.07 -19.13
C ASP A 36 9.06 3.89 -18.97
N VAL A 37 9.05 3.00 -19.96
CA VAL A 37 9.87 1.78 -19.96
C VAL A 37 10.99 1.96 -20.97
N ASP A 38 12.22 1.97 -20.48
CA ASP A 38 13.42 1.97 -21.30
C ASP A 38 14.00 0.55 -21.38
N GLY A 39 14.43 0.15 -22.56
CA GLY A 39 14.99 -1.17 -22.81
C GLY A 39 15.95 -1.20 -23.99
N LEU A 40 16.66 -2.32 -24.12
CA LEU A 40 17.48 -2.61 -25.29
C LEU A 40 16.57 -3.05 -26.44
N VAL A 41 16.75 -2.44 -27.61
CA VAL A 41 16.09 -2.84 -28.86
C VAL A 41 16.91 -3.88 -29.60
N THR A 42 16.30 -4.57 -30.58
CA THR A 42 16.97 -5.57 -31.41
C THR A 42 18.26 -5.02 -32.01
N ASN A 43 19.35 -5.79 -31.90
CA ASN A 43 20.72 -5.43 -32.28
C ASN A 43 21.42 -4.44 -31.33
N ALA A 44 21.39 -4.73 -30.02
CA ALA A 44 22.08 -3.95 -28.98
C ALA A 44 23.58 -3.72 -29.26
N ALA A 45 24.25 -4.65 -29.93
CA ALA A 45 25.65 -4.48 -30.35
C ALA A 45 25.82 -3.33 -31.37
N ALA A 46 24.85 -3.11 -32.27
CA ALA A 46 24.86 -2.00 -33.23
C ALA A 46 24.47 -0.64 -32.61
N THR A 47 23.78 -0.64 -31.47
CA THR A 47 23.41 0.59 -30.73
C THR A 47 24.32 0.86 -29.54
N ALA A 48 25.46 0.15 -29.43
CA ALA A 48 26.38 0.23 -28.30
C ALA A 48 25.70 0.04 -26.93
N TYR A 49 24.65 -0.79 -26.88
CA TYR A 49 23.86 -1.08 -25.69
C TYR A 49 23.20 0.15 -25.06
N VAL A 50 22.95 1.20 -25.85
CA VAL A 50 22.21 2.37 -25.38
C VAL A 50 20.74 1.97 -25.12
N LEU A 51 20.26 2.25 -23.91
CA LEU A 51 18.86 2.09 -23.54
C LEU A 51 18.03 3.13 -24.28
N THR A 52 16.91 2.70 -24.86
CA THR A 52 15.96 3.57 -25.56
C THR A 52 14.57 3.35 -25.00
N ARG A 53 13.67 4.33 -25.11
CA ARG A 53 12.28 4.15 -24.73
C ARG A 53 11.62 3.09 -25.59
N THR A 54 11.30 1.96 -24.99
CA THR A 54 10.69 0.80 -25.63
C THR A 54 9.19 0.73 -25.36
N GLY A 55 8.71 1.38 -24.31
CA GLY A 55 7.29 1.47 -24.03
C GLY A 55 6.89 2.56 -23.04
N LYS A 56 5.58 2.69 -22.87
CA LYS A 56 4.91 3.57 -21.95
C LYS A 56 3.72 2.83 -21.37
N LEU A 57 3.50 2.93 -20.06
CA LEU A 57 2.35 2.39 -19.36
C LEU A 57 1.60 3.54 -18.69
N ASN A 58 0.32 3.70 -19.02
CA ASN A 58 -0.58 4.58 -18.28
C ASN A 58 -1.61 3.71 -17.58
N LEU A 59 -1.72 3.83 -16.26
CA LEU A 59 -2.54 2.98 -15.42
C LEU A 59 -3.30 3.82 -14.40
N ASP A 60 -4.63 3.69 -14.42
CA ASP A 60 -5.51 4.16 -13.38
C ASP A 60 -5.73 3.04 -12.36
N ALA A 61 -5.69 3.41 -11.08
CA ALA A 61 -5.87 2.53 -9.94
C ALA A 61 -7.03 3.04 -9.09
N TYR A 62 -8.00 2.18 -8.85
CA TYR A 62 -9.12 2.44 -7.94
C TYR A 62 -8.99 1.49 -6.75
N SER A 63 -8.76 2.04 -5.58
CA SER A 63 -8.48 1.29 -4.36
C SER A 63 -9.59 1.50 -3.34
N GLY A 64 -9.97 0.43 -2.66
CA GLY A 64 -10.81 0.48 -1.47
C GLY A 64 -10.19 -0.36 -0.38
N GLY A 65 -10.23 0.15 0.85
CA GLY A 65 -9.61 -0.54 1.97
C GLY A 65 -10.28 -0.29 3.31
N ALA A 66 -9.85 -1.08 4.28
CA ALA A 66 -10.29 -1.00 5.66
C ALA A 66 -9.09 -1.19 6.58
N TYR A 67 -9.17 -0.57 7.76
CA TYR A 67 -8.19 -0.73 8.82
C TYR A 67 -8.86 -0.92 10.17
N TRP A 68 -8.15 -1.57 11.07
CA TRP A 68 -8.55 -1.74 12.45
C TRP A 68 -7.31 -1.74 13.34
N THR A 69 -7.39 -1.04 14.46
CA THR A 69 -6.36 -1.01 15.50
C THR A 69 -7.02 -1.28 16.85
N HIS A 70 -6.51 -2.28 17.55
CA HIS A 70 -6.88 -2.59 18.92
C HIS A 70 -5.76 -2.19 19.88
N TYR A 71 -6.12 -1.47 20.94
CA TYR A 71 -5.23 -1.13 22.04
C TYR A 71 -5.65 -1.85 23.31
N GLY A 72 -4.68 -2.50 23.96
CA GLY A 72 -4.87 -3.12 25.27
C GLY A 72 -4.58 -2.20 26.46
N PRO A 73 -4.92 -2.64 27.69
CA PRO A 73 -4.86 -1.82 28.89
C PRO A 73 -3.44 -1.40 29.31
N THR A 74 -2.40 -2.09 28.85
CA THR A 74 -1.00 -1.71 29.09
C THR A 74 -0.38 -0.93 27.94
N GLY A 75 -1.18 -0.53 26.94
CA GLY A 75 -0.74 0.27 25.79
C GLY A 75 -0.21 -0.54 24.61
N TRP A 76 -0.19 -1.88 24.68
CA TRP A 76 0.11 -2.71 23.51
C TRP A 76 -0.94 -2.51 22.43
N TYR A 77 -0.55 -2.71 21.18
CA TYR A 77 -1.46 -2.61 20.05
C TYR A 77 -1.29 -3.76 19.07
N VAL A 78 -2.37 -4.02 18.34
CA VAL A 78 -2.38 -4.78 17.10
C VAL A 78 -3.15 -3.95 16.09
N ASP A 79 -2.57 -3.71 14.93
CA ASP A 79 -3.28 -3.12 13.80
C ASP A 79 -3.26 -4.05 12.59
N ALA A 80 -4.28 -3.88 11.75
CA ALA A 80 -4.41 -4.58 10.50
C ALA A 80 -4.97 -3.64 9.44
N ALA A 81 -4.48 -3.76 8.22
CA ALA A 81 -5.01 -3.07 7.05
C ALA A 81 -5.21 -4.05 5.89
N PHE A 82 -6.24 -3.78 5.08
CA PHE A 82 -6.58 -4.57 3.90
C PHE A 82 -6.99 -3.61 2.79
N GLN A 83 -6.43 -3.80 1.60
CA GLN A 83 -6.72 -2.98 0.43
C GLN A 83 -6.90 -3.85 -0.81
N GLY A 84 -8.03 -3.69 -1.48
CA GLY A 84 -8.20 -4.17 -2.86
C GLY A 84 -8.02 -3.03 -3.84
N THR A 85 -7.34 -3.29 -4.95
CA THR A 85 -7.11 -2.32 -6.02
C THR A 85 -7.48 -2.91 -7.37
N SER A 86 -8.27 -2.19 -8.15
CA SER A 86 -8.51 -2.52 -9.56
C SER A 86 -7.69 -1.58 -10.45
N TYR A 87 -6.99 -2.16 -11.41
CA TYR A 87 -6.12 -1.46 -12.35
C TYR A 87 -6.70 -1.51 -13.76
N GLN A 88 -6.75 -0.36 -14.42
CA GLN A 88 -7.19 -0.24 -15.81
C GLN A 88 -6.28 0.75 -16.53
N GLY A 89 -5.87 0.40 -17.75
CA GLY A 89 -4.99 1.27 -18.50
C GLY A 89 -4.51 0.65 -19.79
N GLU A 90 -3.35 1.11 -20.24
CA GLU A 90 -2.79 0.72 -21.52
C GLU A 90 -1.27 0.74 -21.52
N ALA A 91 -0.70 -0.32 -22.09
CA ALA A 91 0.70 -0.38 -22.45
C ALA A 91 0.85 -0.04 -23.94
N THR A 92 1.73 0.88 -24.25
CA THR A 92 2.06 1.28 -25.63
C THR A 92 3.55 1.07 -25.88
N THR A 93 3.91 0.45 -26.99
CA THR A 93 5.28 0.37 -27.50
C THR A 93 5.38 1.20 -28.79
N GLN A 94 6.56 1.24 -29.42
CA GLN A 94 6.71 1.92 -30.71
C GLN A 94 5.82 1.34 -31.82
N SER A 95 5.35 0.10 -31.68
CA SER A 95 4.67 -0.66 -32.73
C SER A 95 3.35 -1.31 -32.31
N ALA A 96 2.96 -1.23 -31.02
CA ALA A 96 1.74 -1.85 -30.53
C ALA A 96 1.09 -1.06 -29.38
N ARG A 97 -0.22 -1.23 -29.22
CA ARG A 97 -1.01 -0.76 -28.08
C ARG A 97 -1.79 -1.95 -27.51
N LEU A 98 -1.67 -2.17 -26.21
CA LEU A 98 -2.29 -3.28 -25.50
C LEU A 98 -3.08 -2.74 -24.31
N PRO A 99 -4.41 -2.93 -24.27
CA PRO A 99 -5.19 -2.69 -23.06
C PRO A 99 -4.68 -3.55 -21.92
N THR A 100 -4.50 -2.96 -20.74
CA THR A 100 -4.01 -3.64 -19.54
C THR A 100 -5.05 -3.50 -18.44
N THR A 101 -5.51 -4.63 -17.92
CA THR A 101 -6.36 -4.68 -16.73
C THR A 101 -5.72 -5.58 -15.70
N GLY A 102 -5.96 -5.33 -14.42
CA GLY A 102 -5.48 -6.20 -13.35
C GLY A 102 -6.17 -5.89 -12.04
N ASN A 103 -5.96 -6.74 -11.05
CA ASN A 103 -6.40 -6.51 -9.68
C ASN A 103 -5.28 -6.85 -8.71
N GLY A 104 -5.14 -6.05 -7.66
CA GLY A 104 -4.21 -6.26 -6.56
C GLY A 104 -4.96 -6.37 -5.24
N PHE A 105 -4.35 -7.08 -4.30
CA PHE A 105 -4.79 -7.12 -2.92
C PHE A 105 -3.57 -7.04 -2.01
N VAL A 106 -3.59 -6.09 -1.08
CA VAL A 106 -2.56 -5.91 -0.06
C VAL A 106 -3.19 -6.12 1.31
N THR A 107 -2.50 -6.83 2.18
CA THR A 107 -2.85 -6.90 3.60
C THR A 107 -1.62 -6.70 4.46
N SER A 108 -1.79 -6.03 5.60
CA SER A 108 -0.76 -5.90 6.62
C SER A 108 -1.33 -6.21 7.99
N VAL A 109 -0.47 -6.75 8.85
CA VAL A 109 -0.71 -6.87 10.28
C VAL A 109 0.54 -6.44 11.01
N GLU A 110 0.38 -5.60 12.01
CA GLU A 110 1.45 -5.13 12.88
C GLU A 110 1.04 -5.25 14.34
N ALA A 111 2.03 -5.48 15.21
CA ALA A 111 1.83 -5.46 16.65
C ALA A 111 3.03 -4.82 17.35
N GLY A 112 2.76 -4.09 18.43
CA GLY A 112 3.78 -3.44 19.24
C GLY A 112 3.46 -3.43 20.73
N TYR A 113 4.50 -3.30 21.55
CA TYR A 113 4.38 -3.28 23.02
C TYR A 113 5.26 -2.19 23.65
N PRO A 114 4.69 -1.08 24.16
CA PRO A 114 5.49 -0.03 24.77
C PRO A 114 6.03 -0.45 26.15
N VAL A 115 7.33 -0.31 26.35
CA VAL A 115 8.06 -0.54 27.60
C VAL A 115 8.66 0.77 28.09
N PRO A 116 8.07 1.42 29.12
CA PRO A 116 8.67 2.61 29.72
C PRO A 116 10.04 2.30 30.32
N LEU A 117 11.04 3.13 30.03
CA LEU A 117 12.40 2.97 30.53
C LEU A 117 12.64 3.86 31.75
N PRO A 118 13.45 3.42 32.74
CA PRO A 118 13.79 4.21 33.92
C PRO A 118 14.85 5.29 33.61
N LEU A 119 14.73 5.95 32.46
CA LEU A 119 15.64 7.00 31.97
C LEU A 119 15.04 8.41 32.10
N GLY A 120 13.80 8.50 32.59
CA GLY A 120 13.04 9.74 32.74
C GLY A 120 11.67 9.66 32.07
N PRO A 121 10.78 10.65 32.31
CA PRO A 121 9.48 10.70 31.67
C PRO A 121 9.63 10.79 30.15
N GLY A 122 8.87 9.98 29.42
CA GLY A 122 8.81 9.98 27.96
C GLY A 122 9.76 9.01 27.24
N PHE A 123 10.67 8.34 27.95
CA PHE A 123 11.49 7.29 27.34
C PHE A 123 10.73 5.97 27.32
N VAL A 124 10.38 5.50 26.13
CA VAL A 124 9.68 4.22 25.90
C VAL A 124 10.46 3.44 24.84
N LEU A 125 10.74 2.17 25.12
CA LEU A 125 11.21 1.20 24.14
C LEU A 125 9.99 0.42 23.63
N GLU A 126 9.80 0.36 22.31
CA GLU A 126 8.65 -0.33 21.73
C GLU A 126 9.11 -1.37 20.71
N PRO A 127 9.19 -2.67 21.09
CA PRO A 127 9.38 -3.74 20.13
C PRO A 127 8.13 -3.84 19.23
N GLN A 128 8.36 -3.97 17.93
CA GLN A 128 7.33 -4.10 16.91
C GLN A 128 7.62 -5.27 15.98
N ILE A 129 6.57 -5.88 15.45
CA ILE A 129 6.64 -6.92 14.42
C ILE A 129 5.56 -6.61 13.38
N GLN A 130 5.94 -6.67 12.10
CA GLN A 130 5.06 -6.38 10.99
C GLN A 130 5.13 -7.49 9.93
N VAL A 131 3.99 -7.82 9.35
CA VAL A 131 3.84 -8.75 8.22
C VAL A 131 3.00 -8.05 7.15
N ILE A 132 3.44 -8.14 5.89
CA ILE A 132 2.75 -7.61 4.72
C ILE A 132 2.68 -8.71 3.67
N ASP A 133 1.52 -8.87 3.05
CA ASP A 133 1.30 -9.74 1.89
C ASP A 133 0.68 -8.92 0.75
N ASP A 134 1.23 -9.08 -0.46
CA ASP A 134 0.77 -8.41 -1.69
C ASP A 134 0.58 -9.45 -2.79
N VAL A 135 -0.63 -9.47 -3.37
CA VAL A 135 -1.01 -10.40 -4.43
C VAL A 135 -1.57 -9.62 -5.61
N GLN A 136 -0.94 -9.78 -6.77
CA GLN A 136 -1.36 -9.14 -8.01
C GLN A 136 -1.77 -10.19 -9.06
N ARG A 137 -2.86 -9.93 -9.78
CA ARG A 137 -3.37 -10.76 -10.88
C ARG A 137 -3.69 -9.91 -12.09
N GLY A 138 -3.20 -10.33 -13.26
CA GLY A 138 -3.45 -9.74 -14.57
C GLY A 138 -4.24 -10.68 -15.47
#